data_AF-A0A2T4WGS9-F1
#
_entry.id   AF-A0A2T4WGS9-F1
#
_cell.length_a   1.000
_cell.length_b   1.000
_cell.length_c   1.000
_cell.angle_alpha   90.00
_cell.angle_beta   90.00
_cell.angle_gamma   90.00
#
_symmetry.space_group_name_H-M   'P 1'
#
loop_
_entity.id
_entity.type
_entity.pdbx_description
1 polymer ?
#
loop_
_entity_poly.entity_id
_entity_poly.type
_entity_poly.pdbx_seq_one_letter_code
_entity_poly.pdbx_strand_id
1 'polypeptide(L)'
;MKKCIVLLSLISILVSCEKKEPLPPNTYKINVTAPGVLNGLRSHIKIIDSRRQEIIIDTAMVINEQFTFTGKVNSASIRVLSVNGVNGQLAFVLEPGELDIELYKDSIQYSKIKGTKNNDGFNEYKENFRAIIENAVKIRNERLAANKEGNTELAEEKNEIFLEMNQKQLDYPHDFIDEHPDLDISLLILETQIVGENQN
;
A
#
# COMPACT_ATOMS: atom_id res chain seq x y z
N MET A 1 -32.59 30.23 -47.16
CA MET A 1 -31.64 30.33 -46.03
C MET A 1 -31.93 29.29 -44.95
N LYS A 2 -31.99 27.99 -45.30
CA LYS A 2 -32.25 26.89 -44.35
C LYS A 2 -31.34 25.66 -44.54
N LYS A 3 -30.35 25.73 -45.43
CA LYS A 3 -29.44 24.62 -45.74
C LYS A 3 -28.02 24.82 -45.22
N CYS A 4 -27.70 25.99 -44.64
CA CYS A 4 -26.36 26.27 -44.11
C CYS A 4 -26.22 26.00 -42.60
N ILE A 5 -27.32 25.75 -41.88
CA ILE A 5 -27.28 25.54 -40.42
C ILE A 5 -27.01 24.07 -40.06
N VAL A 6 -27.24 23.13 -40.99
CA VAL A 6 -27.07 21.69 -40.73
C VAL A 6 -25.62 21.22 -40.90
N LEU A 7 -24.74 22.04 -41.50
CA LEU A 7 -23.34 21.67 -41.70
C LEU A 7 -22.40 22.13 -40.57
N LEU A 8 -22.89 22.86 -39.57
CA LEU A 8 -22.07 23.37 -38.47
C LEU A 8 -22.10 22.51 -37.19
N SER A 9 -22.96 21.47 -37.15
CA SER A 9 -23.16 20.64 -35.96
C SER A 9 -22.40 19.31 -35.96
N LEU A 10 -21.47 19.10 -36.91
CA LEU A 10 -20.79 17.81 -37.10
C LEU A 10 -19.31 17.78 -36.70
N ILE A 11 -18.79 18.81 -36.01
CA ILE A 11 -17.35 18.90 -35.65
C ILE A 11 -17.11 18.88 -34.12
N SER A 12 -18.14 18.91 -33.28
CA SER A 12 -17.96 19.08 -31.83
C SER A 12 -17.69 17.79 -31.02
N ILE A 13 -17.32 16.68 -31.66
CA ILE A 13 -16.96 15.43 -30.96
C ILE A 13 -15.46 15.14 -31.18
N LEU A 14 -14.63 16.12 -30.84
CA LEU A 14 -13.28 15.82 -30.36
C LEU A 14 -13.36 15.90 -28.85
N VAL A 15 -13.95 14.85 -28.26
CA VAL A 15 -13.73 14.55 -26.84
C VAL A 15 -12.22 14.35 -26.71
N SER A 16 -11.55 15.41 -26.28
CA SER A 16 -10.13 15.40 -25.95
C SER A 16 -9.97 14.47 -24.76
N CYS A 17 -9.78 13.18 -25.04
CA CYS A 17 -8.96 12.35 -24.17
C CYS A 17 -7.60 13.04 -24.16
N GLU A 18 -7.31 13.82 -23.12
CA GLU A 18 -5.93 14.16 -22.77
C GLU A 18 -5.20 12.83 -22.58
N LYS A 19 -4.57 12.32 -23.64
CA LYS A 19 -3.63 11.21 -23.52
C LYS A 19 -2.49 11.76 -22.69
N LYS A 20 -2.49 11.45 -21.39
CA LYS A 20 -1.32 11.69 -20.54
C LYS A 20 -0.10 11.18 -21.29
N GLU A 21 0.88 12.05 -21.52
CA GLU A 21 2.12 11.62 -22.16
C GLU A 21 2.71 10.49 -21.33
N PRO A 22 3.07 9.36 -21.96
CA PRO A 22 3.66 8.25 -21.24
C PRO A 22 4.99 8.71 -20.64
N LEU A 23 5.22 8.34 -19.38
CA LEU A 23 6.48 8.59 -18.71
C LEU A 23 7.65 7.96 -19.50
N PRO A 24 8.84 8.59 -19.51
CA PRO A 24 10.02 7.97 -20.12
C PRO A 24 10.29 6.57 -19.53
N PRO A 25 10.96 5.67 -20.27
CA PRO A 25 11.29 4.34 -19.76
C PRO A 25 12.03 4.39 -18.42
N ASN A 26 11.70 3.44 -17.53
CA ASN A 26 12.31 3.31 -16.19
C ASN A 26 12.17 4.55 -15.31
N THR A 27 11.17 5.40 -15.55
CA THR A 27 10.87 6.54 -14.68
C THR A 27 9.60 6.31 -13.87
N TYR A 28 9.57 6.91 -12.69
CA TYR A 28 8.37 6.94 -11.85
C TYR A 28 7.94 8.37 -11.57
N LYS A 29 6.65 8.55 -11.32
CA LYS A 29 6.06 9.75 -10.76
C LYS A 29 5.06 9.36 -9.69
N ILE A 30 5.29 9.78 -8.46
CA ILE A 30 4.40 9.50 -7.33
C ILE A 30 3.76 10.82 -6.92
N ASN A 31 2.47 10.98 -7.16
CA ASN A 31 1.70 12.11 -6.67
C ASN A 31 1.08 11.75 -5.32
N VAL A 32 1.27 12.59 -4.32
CA VAL A 32 0.70 12.36 -2.99
C VAL A 32 -0.19 13.53 -2.61
N THR A 33 -1.44 13.23 -2.27
CA THR A 33 -2.36 14.14 -1.57
C THR A 33 -2.35 13.78 -0.09
N ALA A 34 -2.23 14.78 0.77
CA ALA A 34 -2.09 14.61 2.22
C ALA A 34 -2.88 15.69 2.98
N PRO A 35 -4.23 15.67 2.92
CA PRO A 35 -5.06 16.65 3.61
C PRO A 35 -4.75 16.75 5.10
N GLY A 36 -4.67 17.98 5.62
CA GLY A 36 -4.35 18.27 7.01
C GLY A 36 -2.87 18.13 7.39
N VAL A 37 -1.97 17.80 6.46
CA VAL A 37 -0.52 17.83 6.68
C VAL A 37 0.01 19.24 6.42
N LEU A 38 0.78 19.77 7.38
CA LEU A 38 1.29 21.14 7.31
C LEU A 38 2.29 21.32 6.15
N ASN A 39 2.15 22.45 5.45
CA ASN A 39 3.11 22.86 4.43
C ASN A 39 4.51 23.09 5.02
N GLY A 40 5.54 22.84 4.21
CA GLY A 40 6.94 22.98 4.62
C GLY A 40 7.51 21.75 5.34
N LEU A 41 6.66 20.79 5.73
CA LEU A 41 7.12 19.50 6.23
C LEU A 41 7.82 18.71 5.11
N ARG A 42 8.81 17.89 5.50
CA ARG A 42 9.50 16.99 4.59
C ARG A 42 8.86 15.61 4.62
N SER A 43 8.66 15.06 3.44
CA SER A 43 8.31 13.67 3.19
C SER A 43 9.53 12.92 2.69
N HIS A 44 9.62 11.64 3.01
CA HIS A 44 10.79 10.81 2.73
C HIS A 44 10.38 9.46 2.17
N ILE A 45 10.99 9.06 1.05
CA ILE A 45 11.03 7.65 0.64
C ILE A 45 12.24 7.01 1.31
N LYS A 46 12.03 5.86 1.94
CA LYS A 46 13.04 5.15 2.74
C LYS A 46 13.17 3.69 2.31
N ILE A 47 14.38 3.15 2.53
CA ILE A 47 14.68 1.72 2.56
C ILE A 47 14.79 1.29 4.02
N ILE A 48 14.36 0.07 4.32
CA ILE A 48 14.68 -0.61 5.59
C ILE A 48 15.82 -1.60 5.27
N ASP A 49 17.01 -1.37 5.83
CA ASP A 49 18.15 -2.26 5.62
C ASP A 49 18.00 -3.59 6.38
N SER A 50 18.94 -4.52 6.17
CA SER A 50 18.94 -5.82 6.85
C SER A 50 19.08 -5.71 8.37
N ARG A 51 19.51 -4.58 8.91
CA ARG A 51 19.59 -4.31 10.37
C ARG A 51 18.37 -3.54 10.87
N ARG A 52 17.31 -3.46 10.07
CA ARG A 52 16.07 -2.72 10.33
C ARG A 52 16.30 -1.22 10.50
N GLN A 53 17.36 -0.67 9.92
CA GLN A 53 17.63 0.76 9.91
C GLN A 53 16.96 1.43 8.72
N GLU A 54 16.34 2.58 8.96
CA GLU A 54 15.75 3.40 7.92
C GLU A 54 16.81 4.27 7.23
N ILE A 55 16.89 4.16 5.91
CA ILE A 55 17.78 4.98 5.08
C ILE A 55 16.92 5.80 4.13
N ILE A 56 17.02 7.13 4.22
CA ILE A 56 16.31 8.06 3.33
C ILE A 56 16.97 8.02 1.95
N ILE A 57 16.17 7.80 0.90
CA ILE A 57 16.63 7.75 -0.49
C ILE A 57 16.06 8.86 -1.37
N ASP A 58 14.96 9.50 -0.95
CA ASP A 58 14.37 10.64 -1.64
C ASP A 58 13.66 11.55 -0.64
N THR A 59 13.48 12.83 -0.97
CA THR A 59 12.82 13.82 -0.12
C THR A 59 12.00 14.81 -0.95
N ALA A 60 10.74 15.01 -0.57
CA ALA A 60 9.88 16.03 -1.15
C ALA A 60 9.27 16.91 -0.05
N MET A 61 9.02 18.18 -0.34
CA MET A 61 8.39 19.11 0.59
C MET A 61 6.87 19.15 0.36
N VAL A 62 6.11 19.16 1.44
CA VAL A 62 4.65 19.33 1.39
C VAL A 62 4.32 20.78 1.04
N ILE A 63 3.57 20.98 -0.05
CA ILE A 63 3.08 22.27 -0.51
C ILE A 63 1.62 22.11 -0.91
N ASN A 64 0.75 22.93 -0.32
CA ASN A 64 -0.70 22.86 -0.49
C ASN A 64 -1.24 21.44 -0.26
N GLU A 65 -0.82 20.84 0.86
CA GLU A 65 -1.21 19.48 1.27
C GLU A 65 -0.86 18.40 0.24
N GLN A 66 0.12 18.66 -0.64
CA GLN A 66 0.52 17.77 -1.71
C GLN A 66 2.04 17.73 -1.85
N PHE A 67 2.55 16.64 -2.42
CA PHE A 67 3.95 16.53 -2.82
C PHE A 67 4.11 15.48 -3.90
N THR A 68 5.19 15.58 -4.67
CA THR A 68 5.47 14.66 -5.77
C THR A 68 6.91 14.18 -5.68
N PHE A 69 7.12 12.88 -5.92
CA PHE A 69 8.43 12.32 -6.18
C PHE A 69 8.54 11.94 -7.66
N THR A 70 9.70 12.20 -8.25
CA THR A 70 10.01 11.77 -9.61
C THR A 70 11.42 11.24 -9.65
N GLY A 71 11.64 10.15 -10.36
CA GLY A 71 12.98 9.58 -10.44
C GLY A 71 13.06 8.47 -11.47
N LYS A 72 14.17 7.75 -11.40
CA LYS A 72 14.41 6.54 -12.20
C LYS A 72 14.51 5.33 -11.30
N VAL A 73 13.96 4.22 -11.76
CA VAL A 73 14.04 2.93 -11.09
C VAL A 73 14.09 1.82 -12.13
N ASN A 74 15.00 0.86 -11.96
CA ASN A 74 15.21 -0.21 -12.93
C ASN A 74 14.41 -1.48 -12.61
N SER A 75 13.92 -1.62 -11.37
CA SER A 75 13.18 -2.79 -10.91
C SER A 75 12.19 -2.40 -9.80
N ALA A 76 11.10 -3.15 -9.68
CA ALA A 76 10.17 -3.00 -8.57
C ALA A 76 10.86 -3.30 -7.23
N SER A 77 10.46 -2.60 -6.17
CA SER A 77 10.98 -2.84 -4.82
C SER A 77 10.08 -2.27 -3.74
N ILE A 78 9.97 -2.92 -2.59
CA ILE A 78 9.19 -2.38 -1.46
C ILE A 78 9.95 -1.20 -0.84
N ARG A 79 9.27 -0.09 -0.67
CA ARG A 79 9.76 1.14 -0.04
C ARG A 79 8.77 1.65 0.98
N VAL A 80 9.23 2.57 1.80
CA VAL A 80 8.43 3.17 2.87
C VAL A 80 8.35 4.68 2.66
N LEU A 81 7.13 5.21 2.66
CA LEU A 81 6.85 6.64 2.70
C LEU A 81 6.59 7.09 4.14
N SER A 82 7.20 8.20 4.54
CA SER A 82 6.94 8.86 5.82
C SER A 82 6.92 10.37 5.65
N VAL A 83 6.28 11.08 6.59
CA VAL A 83 6.24 12.54 6.61
C VAL A 83 6.59 13.03 8.01
N ASN A 84 7.49 14.00 8.11
CA ASN A 84 7.91 14.55 9.40
C ASN A 84 6.71 15.08 10.18
N GLY A 85 6.59 14.69 11.45
CA GLY A 85 5.47 15.09 12.31
C GLY A 85 4.16 14.33 12.07
N VAL A 86 4.13 13.38 11.12
CA VAL A 86 3.03 12.43 10.94
C VAL A 86 3.46 11.08 11.51
N ASN A 87 2.64 10.50 12.38
CA ASN A 87 2.96 9.23 13.01
C ASN A 87 2.76 8.05 12.05
N GLY A 88 3.73 7.14 12.03
CA GLY A 88 3.69 5.92 11.24
C GLY A 88 4.29 6.07 9.84
N GLN A 89 4.08 5.03 9.03
CA GLN A 89 4.67 4.93 7.71
C GLN A 89 3.78 4.13 6.75
N LEU A 90 3.95 4.36 5.45
CA LEU A 90 3.19 3.67 4.40
C LEU A 90 4.14 2.85 3.53
N ALA A 91 3.97 1.52 3.54
CA ALA A 91 4.69 0.63 2.64
C ALA A 91 4.01 0.59 1.26
N PHE A 92 4.82 0.67 0.20
CA PHE A 92 4.39 0.67 -1.20
C PHE A 92 5.45 0.04 -2.11
N VAL A 93 5.09 -0.31 -3.33
CA VAL A 93 6.02 -0.78 -4.36
C VAL A 93 6.49 0.41 -5.19
N LEU A 94 7.79 0.70 -5.15
CA LEU A 94 8.43 1.67 -6.03
C LEU A 94 8.82 0.98 -7.33
N GLU A 95 8.19 1.37 -8.44
CA GLU A 95 8.37 0.80 -9.77
C GLU A 95 8.15 1.85 -10.87
N PRO A 96 8.54 1.59 -12.13
CA PRO A 96 8.26 2.51 -13.22
C PRO A 96 6.75 2.70 -13.44
N GLY A 97 6.31 3.94 -13.59
CA GLY A 97 4.89 4.28 -13.74
C GLY A 97 4.44 5.51 -12.96
N GLU A 98 3.16 5.84 -13.07
CA GLU A 98 2.53 6.88 -12.27
C GLU A 98 1.77 6.23 -11.11
N LEU A 99 2.00 6.74 -9.90
CA LEU A 99 1.35 6.29 -8.68
C LEU A 99 0.68 7.47 -8.01
N ASP A 100 -0.58 7.29 -7.60
CA ASP A 100 -1.33 8.27 -6.82
C ASP A 100 -1.55 7.72 -5.40
N ILE A 101 -1.12 8.49 -4.40
CA ILE A 101 -1.26 8.15 -2.98
C ILE A 101 -2.18 9.18 -2.32
N GLU A 102 -3.23 8.70 -1.67
CA GLU A 102 -4.10 9.48 -0.79
C GLU A 102 -3.70 9.18 0.66
N LEU A 103 -2.89 10.06 1.25
CA LEU A 103 -2.27 9.88 2.55
C LEU A 103 -3.19 10.34 3.69
N TYR A 104 -3.45 9.44 4.64
CA TYR A 104 -4.25 9.70 5.83
C TYR A 104 -3.37 9.96 7.04
N LYS A 105 -3.15 11.24 7.41
CA LYS A 105 -2.20 11.61 8.47
C LYS A 105 -2.49 10.95 9.83
N ASP A 106 -3.75 10.71 10.15
CA ASP A 106 -4.17 10.13 11.43
C ASP A 106 -4.19 8.60 11.40
N SER A 107 -4.01 8.01 10.21
CA SER A 107 -4.04 6.57 10.02
C SER A 107 -3.29 6.15 8.76
N ILE A 108 -2.00 6.49 8.71
CA ILE A 108 -1.18 6.41 7.49
C ILE A 108 -1.14 5.01 6.87
N GLN A 109 -1.24 3.96 7.67
CA GLN A 109 -1.33 2.57 7.21
C GLN A 109 -2.58 2.24 6.38
N TYR A 110 -3.66 3.03 6.49
CA TYR A 110 -4.90 2.92 5.71
C TYR A 110 -4.93 3.83 4.49
N SER A 111 -3.85 4.58 4.24
CA SER A 111 -3.72 5.43 3.05
C SER A 111 -3.92 4.60 1.79
N LYS A 112 -4.56 5.20 0.78
CA LYS A 112 -4.84 4.51 -0.48
C LYS A 112 -3.69 4.73 -1.45
N ILE A 113 -3.36 3.69 -2.19
CA ILE A 113 -2.33 3.71 -3.23
C ILE A 113 -2.96 3.18 -4.50
N LYS A 114 -2.78 3.86 -5.63
CA LYS A 114 -3.33 3.46 -6.93
C LYS A 114 -2.32 3.75 -8.04
N GLY A 115 -2.44 3.04 -9.16
CA GLY A 115 -1.78 3.40 -10.42
C GLY A 115 -0.97 2.29 -11.05
N THR A 116 -0.59 1.26 -10.29
CA THR A 116 0.17 0.12 -10.80
C THR A 116 -0.31 -1.20 -10.22
N LYS A 117 -0.19 -2.28 -11.01
CA LYS A 117 -0.66 -3.62 -10.64
C LYS A 117 0.01 -4.19 -9.39
N ASN A 118 1.32 -3.98 -9.23
CA ASN A 118 2.03 -4.49 -8.05
C ASN A 118 1.58 -3.77 -6.77
N ASN A 119 1.23 -2.47 -6.84
CA ASN A 119 0.66 -1.78 -5.69
C ASN A 119 -0.78 -2.21 -5.41
N ASP A 120 -1.58 -2.50 -6.44
CA ASP A 120 -2.94 -3.04 -6.26
C ASP A 120 -2.88 -4.40 -5.54
N GLY A 121 -2.03 -5.31 -6.01
CA GLY A 121 -1.78 -6.60 -5.34
C GLY A 121 -1.20 -6.41 -3.94
N PHE A 122 -0.29 -5.47 -3.73
CA PHE A 122 0.25 -5.21 -2.40
C PHE A 122 -0.79 -4.65 -1.43
N ASN A 123 -1.75 -3.86 -1.92
CA ASN A 123 -2.86 -3.37 -1.11
C ASN A 123 -3.77 -4.51 -0.68
N GLU A 124 -4.14 -5.40 -1.60
CA GLU A 124 -4.89 -6.62 -1.30
C GLU A 124 -4.17 -7.48 -0.25
N TYR A 125 -2.87 -7.73 -0.46
CA TYR A 125 -2.03 -8.43 0.50
C TYR A 125 -2.10 -7.81 1.90
N LYS A 126 -1.85 -6.50 2.02
CA LYS A 126 -1.86 -5.78 3.31
C LYS A 126 -3.24 -5.79 3.96
N GLU A 127 -4.30 -5.62 3.18
CA GLU A 127 -5.68 -5.58 3.70
C GLU A 127 -6.09 -6.91 4.30
N ASN A 128 -5.89 -7.99 3.58
CA ASN A 128 -6.20 -9.35 4.01
C ASN A 128 -5.32 -9.78 5.19
N PHE A 129 -4.00 -9.53 5.12
CA PHE A 129 -3.08 -9.84 6.22
C PHE A 129 -3.48 -9.12 7.51
N ARG A 130 -3.87 -7.86 7.40
CA ARG A 130 -4.39 -7.09 8.54
C ARG A 130 -5.71 -7.66 9.06
N ALA A 131 -6.65 -8.04 8.19
CA ALA A 131 -7.90 -8.65 8.62
C ALA A 131 -7.67 -9.95 9.41
N ILE A 132 -6.67 -10.75 9.01
CA ILE A 132 -6.22 -11.93 9.77
C ILE A 132 -5.74 -11.51 11.16
N ILE A 133 -4.87 -10.51 11.27
CA ILE A 133 -4.35 -10.04 12.57
C ILE A 133 -5.47 -9.48 13.46
N GLU A 134 -6.35 -8.64 12.92
CA GLU A 134 -7.46 -8.02 13.65
C GLU A 134 -8.42 -9.08 14.21
N ASN A 135 -8.74 -10.10 13.40
CA ASN A 135 -9.56 -11.21 13.85
C ASN A 135 -8.85 -12.04 14.94
N ALA A 136 -7.53 -12.26 14.84
CA ALA A 136 -6.77 -13.01 15.83
C ALA A 136 -6.74 -12.27 17.18
N VAL A 137 -6.62 -10.94 17.15
CA VAL A 137 -6.75 -10.07 18.33
C VAL A 137 -8.14 -10.19 18.94
N LYS A 138 -9.20 -10.14 18.12
CA LYS A 138 -10.58 -10.27 18.57
C LYS A 138 -10.82 -11.61 19.28
N ILE A 139 -10.45 -12.72 18.65
CA ILE A 139 -10.60 -14.07 19.22
C ILE A 139 -9.80 -14.22 20.51
N ARG A 140 -8.58 -13.68 20.58
CA ARG A 140 -7.80 -13.66 21.81
C ARG A 140 -8.52 -12.91 22.94
N ASN A 141 -9.12 -11.77 22.65
CA ASN A 141 -9.86 -10.99 23.64
C ASN A 141 -11.13 -11.71 24.11
N GLU A 142 -11.87 -12.36 23.19
CA GLU A 142 -13.01 -13.22 23.53
C GLU A 142 -12.61 -14.37 24.45
N ARG A 143 -11.48 -15.04 24.15
CA ARG A 143 -10.91 -16.10 25.00
C ARG A 143 -10.57 -15.60 26.39
N LEU A 144 -9.97 -14.40 26.51
CA LEU A 144 -9.64 -13.81 27.81
C LEU A 144 -10.90 -13.45 28.62
N ALA A 145 -11.95 -12.97 27.95
CA ALA A 145 -13.24 -12.69 28.59
C ALA A 145 -13.89 -13.98 29.12
N ALA A 146 -13.94 -15.04 28.30
CA ALA A 146 -14.49 -16.34 28.71
C ALA A 146 -13.77 -16.93 29.94
N ASN A 147 -12.43 -16.85 29.96
CA ASN A 147 -11.64 -17.27 31.13
C ASN A 147 -11.99 -16.49 32.40
N LYS A 148 -12.19 -15.16 32.27
CA LYS A 148 -12.57 -14.30 33.41
C LYS A 148 -13.97 -14.65 33.95
N GLU A 149 -14.86 -15.09 33.08
CA GLU A 149 -16.23 -15.50 33.42
C GLU A 149 -16.32 -16.95 33.92
N GLY A 150 -15.22 -17.71 33.87
CA GLY A 150 -15.19 -19.13 34.25
C GLY A 150 -15.83 -20.06 33.22
N ASN A 151 -16.07 -19.59 32.00
CA ASN A 151 -16.60 -20.39 30.91
C ASN A 151 -15.46 -21.13 30.18
N THR A 152 -15.06 -22.28 30.72
CA THR A 152 -13.94 -23.06 30.19
C THR A 152 -14.20 -23.62 28.79
N GLU A 153 -15.43 -24.05 28.49
CA GLU A 153 -15.79 -24.59 27.16
C GLU A 153 -15.59 -23.54 26.06
N LEU A 154 -16.12 -22.33 26.26
CA LEU A 154 -15.93 -21.23 25.32
C LEU A 154 -14.46 -20.80 25.23
N ALA A 155 -13.72 -20.84 26.34
CA ALA A 155 -12.30 -20.50 26.33
C ALA A 155 -11.47 -21.52 25.51
N GLU A 156 -11.80 -22.80 25.58
CA GLU A 156 -11.17 -23.87 24.78
C GLU A 156 -11.49 -23.67 23.29
N GLU A 157 -12.76 -23.48 22.93
CA GLU A 157 -13.21 -23.21 21.55
C GLU A 157 -12.45 -22.02 20.94
N LYS A 158 -12.37 -20.90 21.67
CA LYS A 158 -11.64 -19.71 21.18
C LYS A 158 -10.13 -19.91 21.12
N ASN A 159 -9.58 -20.84 21.90
CA ASN A 159 -8.17 -21.20 21.81
C ASN A 159 -7.88 -21.95 20.51
N GLU A 160 -8.72 -22.91 20.12
CA GLU A 160 -8.59 -23.64 18.85
C GLU A 160 -8.63 -22.67 17.66
N ILE A 161 -9.64 -21.80 17.61
CA ILE A 161 -9.76 -20.78 16.57
C ILE A 161 -8.52 -19.87 16.56
N PHE A 162 -8.03 -19.45 17.72
CA PHE A 162 -6.83 -18.61 17.80
C PHE A 162 -5.59 -19.31 17.21
N LEU A 163 -5.43 -20.62 17.43
CA LEU A 163 -4.33 -21.40 16.85
C LEU A 163 -4.46 -21.50 15.32
N GLU A 164 -5.65 -21.76 14.80
CA GLU A 164 -5.92 -21.76 13.36
C GLU A 164 -5.60 -20.41 12.72
N MET A 165 -5.96 -19.31 13.41
CA MET A 165 -5.68 -17.96 12.94
C MET A 165 -4.18 -17.63 12.91
N ASN A 166 -3.41 -18.11 13.89
CA ASN A 166 -1.96 -17.96 13.88
C ASN A 166 -1.34 -18.75 12.73
N GLN A 167 -1.84 -19.95 12.45
CA GLN A 167 -1.38 -20.75 11.31
C GLN A 167 -1.70 -20.04 10.00
N LYS A 168 -2.94 -19.55 9.83
CA LYS A 168 -3.34 -18.74 8.66
C LYS A 168 -2.47 -17.50 8.48
N GLN A 169 -2.04 -16.86 9.55
CA GLN A 169 -1.12 -15.72 9.47
C GLN A 169 0.25 -16.12 8.91
N LEU A 170 0.76 -17.30 9.25
CA LEU A 170 2.03 -17.83 8.74
C LEU A 170 1.91 -18.28 7.27
N ASP A 171 0.78 -18.86 6.90
CA ASP A 171 0.57 -19.40 5.55
C ASP A 171 0.23 -18.31 4.52
N TYR A 172 -0.43 -17.23 4.96
CA TYR A 172 -0.94 -16.19 4.05
C TYR A 172 0.08 -15.58 3.08
N PRO A 173 1.35 -15.28 3.46
CA PRO A 173 2.36 -14.85 2.51
C PRO A 173 2.58 -15.86 1.37
N HIS A 174 2.59 -17.16 1.67
CA HIS A 174 2.75 -18.21 0.68
C HIS A 174 1.51 -18.38 -0.18
N ASP A 175 0.32 -18.38 0.44
CA ASP A 175 -0.96 -18.45 -0.29
C ASP A 175 -1.08 -17.31 -1.31
N PHE A 176 -0.75 -16.08 -0.92
CA PHE A 176 -0.77 -14.92 -1.81
C PHE A 176 0.21 -15.07 -2.99
N ILE A 177 1.41 -15.60 -2.73
CA ILE A 177 2.42 -15.82 -3.79
C ILE A 177 1.92 -16.86 -4.79
N ASP A 178 1.31 -17.95 -4.32
CA ASP A 178 0.80 -19.02 -5.16
C ASP A 178 -0.42 -18.58 -6.00
N GLU A 179 -1.26 -17.70 -5.45
CA GLU A 179 -2.42 -17.13 -6.16
C GLU A 179 -2.04 -16.03 -7.17
N HIS A 180 -0.91 -15.35 -6.97
CA HIS A 180 -0.48 -14.22 -7.79
C HIS A 180 0.95 -14.36 -8.36
N PRO A 181 1.29 -15.44 -9.07
CA PRO A 181 2.65 -15.68 -9.56
C PRO A 181 3.08 -14.70 -10.67
N ASP A 182 2.14 -13.96 -11.27
CA ASP A 182 2.38 -12.99 -12.34
C ASP A 182 2.72 -11.58 -11.83
N LEU A 183 2.62 -11.33 -10.52
CA LEU A 183 2.94 -10.04 -9.92
C LEU A 183 4.36 -10.04 -9.34
N ASP A 184 5.15 -9.01 -9.65
CA ASP A 184 6.50 -8.84 -9.06
C ASP A 184 6.44 -8.70 -7.53
N ILE A 185 5.33 -8.16 -6.98
CA ILE A 185 5.16 -8.07 -5.53
C ILE A 185 5.23 -9.45 -4.84
N SER A 186 4.83 -10.53 -5.50
CA SER A 186 4.92 -11.89 -4.95
C SER A 186 6.38 -12.28 -4.71
N LEU A 187 7.29 -11.96 -5.65
CA LEU A 187 8.73 -12.16 -5.46
C LEU A 187 9.30 -11.28 -4.33
N LEU A 188 8.84 -10.03 -4.23
CA LEU A 188 9.28 -9.10 -3.18
C LEU A 188 8.81 -9.55 -1.79
N ILE A 189 7.61 -10.12 -1.67
CA ILE A 189 7.12 -10.72 -0.42
C ILE A 189 7.98 -11.93 -0.06
N LEU A 190 8.30 -12.80 -1.02
CA LEU A 190 9.17 -13.95 -0.79
C LEU A 190 10.55 -13.54 -0.27
N GLU A 191 11.16 -12.50 -0.88
CA GLU A 191 12.42 -11.93 -0.39
C GLU A 191 12.32 -11.51 1.08
N THR A 192 11.21 -10.91 1.50
CA THR A 192 11.01 -10.49 2.90
C THR A 192 10.92 -11.68 3.87
N GLN A 193 10.38 -12.82 3.44
CA GLN A 193 10.30 -14.03 4.26
C GLN A 193 11.70 -14.61 4.49
N ILE A 194 12.49 -14.76 3.42
CA ILE A 194 13.85 -15.32 3.49
C ILE A 194 14.77 -14.44 4.35
N VAL A 195 14.70 -13.12 4.18
CA VAL A 195 15.50 -12.19 5.00
C VAL A 195 15.06 -12.23 6.47
N GLY A 196 13.77 -12.41 6.75
CA GLY A 196 13.23 -12.50 8.11
C GLY A 196 13.61 -13.79 8.84
N GLU A 197 13.60 -14.94 8.15
CA GLU A 197 13.94 -16.25 8.73
C GLU A 197 15.42 -16.38 9.08
N ASN A 198 16.31 -15.82 8.26
CA ASN A 198 17.76 -15.89 8.47
C ASN A 198 18.29 -14.98 9.61
N GLN A 199 17.39 -14.38 10.40
CA GLN A 199 17.74 -13.51 11.53
C GLN A 199 17.35 -14.05 12.91
N ASN A 200 16.83 -15.29 12.96
CA ASN A 200 16.58 -16.02 14.21
C ASN A 200 17.63 -17.10 14.46
#